data_AF-A0A2D0K7X1-F1
#
_entry.id   AF-A0A2D0K7X1-F1
#
_cell.length_a   1.000
_cell.length_b   1.000
_cell.length_c   1.000
_cell.angle_alpha   90.00
_cell.angle_beta   90.00
_cell.angle_gamma   90.00
#
_symmetry.space_group_name_H-M   'P 1'
#
loop_
_entity.id
_entity.type
_entity.pdbx_description
1 polymer ?
#
loop_
_entity_poly.entity_id
_entity_poly.type
_entity_poly.pdbx_seq_one_letter_code
_entity_poly.pdbx_strand_id
1 'polypeptide(L)' 'MSNEMITVAKFFARGFEVTFPLMTMKQLGEFIHLVKQERLSLPIKN' A
#
# COMPACT_ATOMS: atom_id res chain seq x y z
N MET A 1 -10.51 -1.47 4.85
CA MET A 1 -9.20 -1.66 5.55
C MET A 1 -9.13 -0.87 6.86
N SER A 2 -8.25 -1.27 7.80
CA SER A 2 -7.92 -0.48 9.00
C SER A 2 -6.90 0.63 8.67
N ASN A 3 -6.72 1.60 9.57
CA ASN A 3 -5.76 2.69 9.40
C ASN A 3 -4.31 2.18 9.30
N GLU A 4 -3.96 1.15 10.07
CA GLU A 4 -2.63 0.52 10.02
C GLU A 4 -2.34 -0.06 8.63
N MET A 5 -3.30 -0.78 8.04
CA MET A 5 -3.16 -1.34 6.69
C MET A 5 -2.98 -0.25 5.63
N ILE A 6 -3.69 0.87 5.77
CA ILE A 6 -3.57 2.02 4.86
C ILE A 6 -2.16 2.61 4.96
N THR A 7 -1.64 2.78 6.17
CA THR A 7 -0.27 3.27 6.40
C THR A 7 0.76 2.33 5.79
N VAL A 8 0.65 1.02 6.05
CA VAL A 8 1.55 0.00 5.48
C VAL A 8 1.51 0.03 3.95
N ALA A 9 0.33 0.16 3.33
CA ALA A 9 0.20 0.26 1.89
C ALA A 9 0.94 1.47 1.31
N LYS A 10 0.82 2.65 1.94
CA LYS A 10 1.50 3.86 1.50
C LYS A 10 3.02 3.77 1.65
N PHE A 11 3.50 3.22 2.75
CA PHE A 11 4.93 3.02 3.00
C PHE A 11 5.52 2.02 2.00
N PHE A 12 4.85 0.90 1.79
CA PHE A 12 5.24 -0.08 0.78
C PHE A 12 5.25 0.49 -0.64
N ALA A 13 4.26 1.31 -0.99
CA ALA A 13 4.19 1.98 -2.29
C ALA A 13 5.42 2.87 -2.56
N ARG A 14 5.94 3.52 -1.51
CA ARG A 14 7.12 4.39 -1.56
C ARG A 14 8.47 3.65 -1.46
N GLY A 15 8.44 2.32 -1.36
CA GLY A 15 9.64 1.47 -1.30
C GLY A 15 10.24 1.28 0.09
N PHE A 16 9.51 1.64 1.15
CA PHE A 16 9.93 1.33 2.52
C PHE A 16 9.68 -0.15 2.85
N GLU A 17 10.56 -0.73 3.65
CA GLU A 17 10.34 -2.05 4.25
C GLU A 17 9.22 -1.96 5.29
N VAL A 18 8.30 -2.92 5.26
CA VAL A 18 7.13 -2.95 6.14
C VAL A 18 6.79 -4.38 6.53
N THR A 19 6.16 -4.54 7.69
CA THR A 19 5.52 -5.81 8.06
C THR A 19 4.07 -5.79 7.56
N PHE A 20 3.69 -6.84 6.82
CA PHE A 20 2.31 -6.96 6.33
C PHE A 20 1.40 -7.54 7.43
N PRO A 21 0.28 -6.88 7.74
CA PRO A 21 -0.71 -7.45 8.63
C PRO A 21 -1.41 -8.64 7.97
N LEU A 22 -2.07 -9.49 8.76
CA LEU A 22 -2.94 -10.53 8.24
C LEU A 22 -4.15 -9.89 7.54
N MET A 23 -4.45 -10.36 6.34
CA MET A 23 -5.53 -9.82 5.50
C MET A 23 -6.38 -10.95 4.93
N THR A 24 -7.68 -10.69 4.82
CA THR A 24 -8.56 -11.49 3.96
C THR A 24 -8.25 -11.21 2.47
N MET A 25 -8.69 -12.09 1.57
CA MET A 25 -8.52 -11.90 0.13
C MET A 25 -9.12 -10.58 -0.38
N LYS A 26 -10.28 -10.17 0.16
CA LYS A 26 -10.89 -8.88 -0.17
C LYS A 26 -9.99 -7.71 0.22
N GLN A 27 -9.46 -7.74 1.43
CA GLN A 27 -8.57 -6.70 1.94
C GLN A 27 -7.23 -6.66 1.20
N LEU A 28 -6.71 -7.81 0.77
CA LEU A 28 -5.52 -7.87 -0.07
C LEU A 28 -5.76 -7.17 -1.42
N GLY A 29 -6.93 -7.37 -2.03
CA GLY A 29 -7.33 -6.65 -3.24
C GLY A 29 -7.38 -5.13 -3.03
N GLU A 30 -8.01 -4.68 -1.94
CA GLU A 30 -8.04 -3.27 -1.54
C GLU A 30 -6.63 -2.69 -1.31
N PHE A 31 -5.76 -3.47 -0.66
CA PHE A 31 -4.37 -3.10 -0.37
C PHE A 31 -3.59 -2.88 -1.67
N ILE A 32 -3.61 -3.84 -2.58
CA ILE A 32 -2.90 -3.76 -3.87
C ILE A 32 -3.41 -2.58 -4.70
N HIS A 33 -4.72 -2.34 -4.70
CA HIS A 33 -5.31 -1.19 -5.40
C HIS A 33 -4.75 0.13 -4.85
N LEU A 34 -4.72 0.30 -3.53
CA LEU A 34 -4.19 1.50 -2.88
C LEU A 34 -2.70 1.70 -3.17
N VAL A 35 -1.89 0.62 -3.13
CA VAL A 35 -0.47 0.67 -3.46
C VAL A 35 -0.25 1.17 -4.90
N LYS A 36 -1.04 0.69 -5.86
CA LYS A 36 -0.96 1.13 -7.25
C LYS A 36 -1.30 2.61 -7.40
N GLN A 37 -2.38 3.07 -6.75
CA GLN A 37 -2.77 4.49 -6.79
C GLN A 37 -1.69 5.40 -6.18
N GLU A 38 -1.15 5.02 -5.01
CA GLU A 38 -0.08 5.80 -4.37
C GLU A 38 1.15 5.87 -5.28
N ARG A 39 1.58 4.77 -5.90
CA ARG A 39 2.71 4.77 -6.85
C ARG A 39 2.50 5.67 -8.06
N LEU A 40 1.29 5.71 -8.61
CA LEU A 40 0.95 6.60 -9.74
C LEU A 40 0.97 8.08 -9.34
N SER A 41 0.73 8.39 -8.06
CA SER A 41 0.81 9.74 -7.53
C SER A 41 2.23 10.21 -7.18
N LEU A 42 3.21 9.29 -7.16
CA LEU A 42 4.59 9.65 -6.89
C LEU A 42 5.20 10.39 -8.10
N PRO A 43 5.93 11.50 -7.86
CA PRO A 43 6.62 12.19 -8.94
C PRO A 43 7.62 11.23 -9.57
N ILE A 44 7.62 11.17 -10.91
CA ILE A 44 8.61 10.41 -11.67
C ILE A 44 9.98 11.00 -11.31
N LYS A 45 10.81 10.23 -10.61
CA LYS A 45 12.22 10.59 -10.43
C LYS A 45 12.91 10.39 -11.79
N ASN A 46 13.14 11.51 -12.48
CA ASN A 46 14.06 11.59 -13.62
C ASN A 46 15.49 11.26 -13.19
#